data_AF-A0A951ELU2-F1
#
_entry.id   AF-A0A951ELU2-F1
#
_cell.length_a   1.000
_cell.length_b   1.000
_cell.length_c   1.000
_cell.angle_alpha   90.00
_cell.angle_beta   90.00
_cell.angle_gamma   90.00
#
_symmetry.space_group_name_H-M   'P 1'
#
loop_
_entity.id
_entity.type
_entity.pdbx_description
1 polymer ?
#
loop_
_entity_poly.entity_id
_entity_poly.type
_entity_poly.pdbx_seq_one_letter_code
_entity_poly.pdbx_strand_id
1 'polypeptide(L)'
;MRRLLPLAALLLLGAAAQAQTMTSPATPAPQGLTPAPATGGSGGAATPGTRTRSHSTAPTHHRRTMQERFDAANVTHDGHLTQQQAQDAHWTRIAGHFSEIDKDNRGYVTLDDIHAYNRASYAARRAARAARAASSSASTAPSPAPAAPGGTQK
;
A
#
# COMPACT_ATOMS: atom_id res chain seq x y z
N MET A 1 -36.83 17.84 -15.05
CA MET A 1 -38.00 17.52 -15.92
C MET A 1 -38.23 16.01 -15.92
N ARG A 2 -39.47 15.56 -16.14
CA ARG A 2 -39.88 14.14 -16.12
C ARG A 2 -39.37 13.36 -17.35
N ARG A 3 -38.94 12.10 -17.19
CA ARG A 3 -38.95 11.08 -18.26
C ARG A 3 -39.38 9.71 -17.70
N LEU A 4 -40.37 9.12 -18.39
CA LEU A 4 -41.18 7.93 -18.08
C LEU A 4 -41.31 7.15 -19.40
N LEU A 5 -41.52 5.82 -19.47
CA LEU A 5 -41.51 4.73 -18.46
C LEU A 5 -40.68 3.55 -19.09
N PRO A 6 -40.85 2.22 -18.83
CA PRO A 6 -39.88 1.19 -19.24
C PRO A 6 -40.36 0.24 -20.35
N LEU A 7 -39.47 -0.66 -20.80
CA LEU A 7 -39.75 -1.93 -21.50
C LEU A 7 -38.53 -2.84 -21.23
N ALA A 8 -38.55 -4.02 -20.59
CA ALA A 8 -39.44 -5.17 -20.61
C ALA A 8 -39.28 -6.09 -21.85
N ALA A 9 -38.26 -6.96 -21.84
CA ALA A 9 -38.22 -8.34 -22.39
C ALA A 9 -36.76 -8.89 -22.23
N LEU A 10 -36.43 -9.88 -21.39
CA LEU A 10 -36.81 -11.31 -21.40
C LEU A 10 -36.04 -12.15 -22.45
N LEU A 11 -34.98 -12.88 -22.05
CA LEU A 11 -34.90 -14.36 -22.16
C LEU A 11 -33.60 -14.99 -21.59
N LEU A 12 -33.76 -16.23 -21.14
CA LEU A 12 -32.88 -17.10 -20.36
C LEU A 12 -31.57 -17.52 -21.05
N LEU A 13 -30.46 -17.56 -20.27
CA LEU A 13 -29.43 -18.63 -20.21
C LEU A 13 -28.42 -18.25 -19.08
N GLY A 14 -27.89 -19.10 -18.21
CA GLY A 14 -28.10 -20.52 -17.95
C GLY A 14 -26.85 -21.11 -17.25
N ALA A 15 -26.98 -21.60 -16.01
CA ALA A 15 -25.97 -22.32 -15.20
C ALA A 15 -24.63 -21.56 -14.88
N ALA A 16 -23.89 -21.85 -13.81
CA ALA A 16 -24.05 -22.88 -12.78
C ALA A 16 -23.76 -22.31 -11.38
N ALA A 17 -24.51 -22.75 -10.37
CA ALA A 17 -24.13 -22.55 -8.98
C ALA A 17 -22.97 -23.50 -8.63
N GLN A 18 -21.87 -22.96 -8.12
CA GLN A 18 -20.88 -23.74 -7.37
C GLN A 18 -20.83 -23.20 -5.94
N ALA A 19 -21.76 -23.69 -5.11
CA ALA A 19 -21.61 -23.62 -3.67
C ALA A 19 -20.43 -24.50 -3.25
N GLN A 20 -19.38 -23.89 -2.69
CA GLN A 20 -18.34 -24.61 -1.96
C GLN A 20 -18.29 -24.10 -0.52
N THR A 21 -19.13 -24.71 0.30
CA THR A 21 -19.06 -24.61 1.75
C THR A 21 -17.79 -25.30 2.25
N MET A 22 -16.79 -24.55 2.68
CA MET A 22 -15.73 -25.08 3.55
C MET A 22 -15.73 -24.35 4.90
N THR A 23 -16.49 -24.95 5.81
CA THR A 23 -16.45 -24.72 7.25
C THR A 23 -15.04 -24.91 7.81
N SER A 24 -14.60 -24.02 8.69
CA SER A 24 -13.44 -24.24 9.57
C SER A 24 -13.58 -23.41 10.84
N PRO A 25 -14.02 -24.01 11.97
CA PRO A 25 -13.99 -23.38 13.28
C PRO A 25 -12.65 -23.68 13.96
N ALA A 26 -11.80 -22.67 14.11
CA ALA A 26 -10.55 -22.76 14.88
C ALA A 26 -10.64 -21.84 16.11
N THR A 27 -10.85 -22.45 17.28
CA THR A 27 -11.02 -21.83 18.59
C THR A 27 -9.80 -21.00 19.04
N PRO A 28 -9.98 -19.82 19.65
CA PRO A 28 -8.88 -19.07 20.28
C PRO A 28 -8.54 -19.63 21.67
N ALA A 29 -7.25 -19.65 22.02
CA ALA A 29 -6.79 -19.90 23.39
C ALA A 29 -5.66 -18.93 23.77
N PRO A 30 -5.74 -18.20 24.89
CA PRO A 30 -4.70 -17.28 25.33
C PRO A 30 -3.65 -17.98 26.20
N GLN A 31 -2.37 -17.71 25.95
CA GLN A 31 -1.28 -18.01 26.89
C GLN A 31 -0.33 -16.81 26.97
N GLY A 32 -0.44 -16.04 28.05
CA GLY A 32 0.65 -15.18 28.50
C GLY A 32 1.50 -15.95 29.50
N LEU A 33 2.83 -15.73 29.49
CA LEU A 33 3.75 -16.02 30.60
C LEU A 33 5.07 -15.27 30.37
N THR A 34 5.25 -14.17 31.11
CA THR A 34 6.50 -13.56 31.61
C THR A 34 7.77 -13.54 30.72
N PRO A 35 8.27 -12.35 30.30
CA PRO A 35 9.66 -12.18 29.90
C PRO A 35 10.60 -12.08 31.12
N ALA A 36 11.64 -12.92 31.19
CA ALA A 36 12.72 -12.78 32.17
C ALA A 36 13.87 -11.91 31.60
N PRO A 37 14.45 -10.97 32.36
CA PRO A 37 15.54 -10.13 31.89
C PRO A 37 16.90 -10.82 32.04
N ALA A 38 17.51 -11.23 30.92
CA ALA A 38 18.92 -11.65 30.91
C ALA A 38 19.84 -10.41 30.87
N THR A 39 20.40 -10.07 32.04
CA THR A 39 21.45 -9.05 32.18
C THR A 39 22.74 -9.47 31.48
N GLY A 40 23.34 -8.59 30.68
CA GLY A 40 24.71 -8.80 30.19
C GLY A 40 25.24 -7.75 29.22
N GLY A 41 26.48 -7.28 29.45
CA GLY A 41 27.34 -6.74 28.38
C GLY A 41 27.56 -5.22 28.34
N SER A 42 28.27 -4.67 29.32
CA SER A 42 28.92 -3.35 29.19
C SER A 42 30.12 -3.41 28.23
N GLY A 43 30.33 -2.38 27.39
CA GLY A 43 31.60 -2.17 26.69
C GLY A 43 31.48 -1.50 25.32
N GLY A 44 31.74 -0.19 25.24
CA GLY A 44 31.72 0.55 23.96
C GLY A 44 32.12 2.00 24.14
N ALA A 45 33.40 2.31 23.89
CA ALA A 45 34.04 3.57 24.23
C ALA A 45 33.42 4.84 23.57
N ALA A 46 33.52 5.91 24.34
CA ALA A 46 33.28 7.31 24.02
C ALA A 46 33.42 7.79 22.56
N THR A 47 32.36 8.44 22.07
CA THR A 47 32.46 9.62 21.18
C THR A 47 31.48 10.70 21.65
N PRO A 48 31.93 11.90 22.03
CA PRO A 48 31.04 12.99 22.43
C PRO A 48 30.41 13.66 21.20
N GLY A 49 29.20 13.23 20.83
CA GLY A 49 28.48 13.79 19.68
C GLY A 49 26.97 13.51 19.64
N THR A 50 26.41 13.00 20.73
CA THR A 50 25.03 12.51 20.74
C THR A 50 24.04 13.62 21.11
N ARG A 51 23.46 14.28 20.08
CA ARG A 51 22.20 15.04 20.27
C ARG A 51 21.18 14.10 20.91
N THR A 52 20.77 14.42 22.15
CA THR A 52 19.72 13.65 22.81
C THR A 52 18.43 13.80 22.01
N ARG A 53 18.03 12.73 21.32
CA ARG A 53 16.67 12.59 20.82
C ARG A 53 15.88 12.04 22.00
N SER A 54 15.25 12.93 22.75
CA SER A 54 14.22 12.53 23.70
C SER A 54 13.15 11.77 22.91
N HIS A 55 13.16 10.44 23.01
CA HIS A 55 12.21 9.57 22.34
C HIS A 55 10.86 9.74 23.05
N SER A 56 10.12 10.79 22.69
CA SER A 56 8.77 11.00 23.21
C SER A 56 7.93 9.78 22.86
N THR A 57 7.34 9.16 23.88
CA THR A 57 6.49 7.97 23.74
C THR A 57 5.25 8.34 22.93
N ALA A 58 5.35 8.21 21.62
CA ALA A 58 4.28 8.60 20.70
C ALA A 58 3.02 7.77 21.01
N PRO A 59 1.84 8.40 21.12
CA PRO A 59 0.60 7.66 21.35
C PRO A 59 0.35 6.71 20.18
N THR A 60 -0.02 5.47 20.50
CA THR A 60 -0.35 4.42 19.53
C THR A 60 -1.68 4.77 18.86
N HIS A 61 -1.66 5.67 17.89
CA HIS A 61 -2.83 6.00 17.07
C HIS A 61 -3.33 4.73 16.37
N HIS A 62 -4.47 4.22 16.82
CA HIS A 62 -5.09 3.02 16.25
C HIS A 62 -5.50 3.31 14.80
N ARG A 63 -4.67 2.88 13.85
CA ARG A 63 -4.78 3.26 12.45
C ARG A 63 -5.76 2.33 11.75
N ARG A 64 -7.02 2.78 11.60
CA ARG A 64 -8.06 2.07 10.83
C ARG A 64 -7.49 1.46 9.55
N THR A 65 -7.72 0.18 9.37
CA THR A 65 -7.40 -0.64 8.19
C THR A 65 -8.05 -0.07 6.92
N MET A 66 -7.65 -0.55 5.74
CA MET A 66 -8.33 -0.15 4.51
C MET A 66 -9.76 -0.67 4.43
N GLN A 67 -10.03 -1.86 4.98
CA GLN A 67 -11.37 -2.45 5.03
C GLN A 67 -12.33 -1.60 5.89
N GLU A 68 -11.99 -1.28 7.15
CA GLU A 68 -12.83 -0.42 7.99
C GLU A 68 -13.11 0.96 7.36
N ARG A 69 -12.16 1.49 6.59
CA ARG A 69 -12.35 2.76 5.86
C ARG A 69 -13.26 2.58 4.65
N PHE A 70 -13.21 1.42 3.98
CA PHE A 70 -14.04 1.08 2.83
C PHE A 70 -15.48 0.87 3.28
N ASP A 71 -15.69 0.07 4.32
CA ASP A 71 -17.02 -0.16 4.92
C ASP A 71 -17.64 1.13 5.45
N ALA A 72 -16.84 2.06 5.99
CA ALA A 72 -17.31 3.38 6.41
C ALA A 72 -17.60 4.35 5.25
N ALA A 73 -17.03 4.12 4.06
CA ALA A 73 -17.27 4.92 2.86
C ALA A 73 -18.45 4.35 2.03
N ASN A 74 -18.61 3.03 2.02
CA ASN A 74 -19.70 2.35 1.38
C ASN A 74 -20.97 2.38 2.25
N VAL A 75 -21.68 3.50 2.21
CA VAL A 75 -22.97 3.71 2.90
C VAL A 75 -24.06 2.73 2.43
N THR A 76 -23.95 2.20 1.21
CA THR A 76 -24.89 1.20 0.66
C THR A 76 -24.59 -0.23 1.09
N HIS A 77 -23.39 -0.49 1.64
CA HIS A 77 -22.89 -1.80 2.09
C HIS A 77 -23.02 -2.93 1.06
N ASP A 78 -23.06 -2.59 -0.24
CA ASP A 78 -23.21 -3.52 -1.37
C ASP A 78 -21.89 -4.10 -1.91
N GLY A 79 -20.77 -3.83 -1.23
CA GLY A 79 -19.42 -4.26 -1.66
C GLY A 79 -18.76 -3.37 -2.72
N HIS A 80 -19.46 -2.33 -3.19
CA HIS A 80 -18.96 -1.38 -4.18
C HIS A 80 -18.74 0.02 -3.59
N LEU A 81 -17.81 0.78 -4.15
CA LEU A 81 -17.59 2.18 -3.79
C LEU A 81 -17.66 3.05 -5.05
N THR A 82 -18.66 3.92 -5.12
CA THR A 82 -18.81 4.89 -6.21
C THR A 82 -17.86 6.08 -6.03
N GLN A 83 -17.63 6.84 -7.10
CA GLN A 83 -16.76 8.03 -7.03
C GLN A 83 -17.30 9.07 -6.03
N GLN A 84 -18.61 9.25 -5.95
CA GLN A 84 -19.23 10.19 -5.02
C GLN A 84 -19.03 9.75 -3.57
N GLN A 85 -19.30 8.48 -3.23
CA GLN A 85 -19.02 7.95 -1.90
C GLN A 85 -17.54 8.07 -1.52
N ALA A 86 -16.62 7.89 -2.48
CA ALA A 86 -15.20 8.13 -2.24
C ALA A 86 -14.88 9.62 -2.00
N GLN A 87 -15.58 10.56 -2.64
CA GLN A 87 -15.44 12.00 -2.37
C GLN A 87 -15.99 12.35 -0.98
N ASP A 88 -17.19 11.89 -0.65
CA ASP A 88 -17.88 12.13 0.63
C ASP A 88 -17.08 11.54 1.82
N ALA A 89 -16.46 10.37 1.64
CA ALA A 89 -15.56 9.75 2.63
C ALA A 89 -14.15 10.39 2.69
N HIS A 90 -13.91 11.49 1.95
CA HIS A 90 -12.61 12.17 1.81
C HIS A 90 -11.47 11.27 1.28
N TRP A 91 -11.79 10.25 0.50
CA TRP A 91 -10.82 9.38 -0.20
C TRP A 91 -10.27 10.07 -1.46
N THR A 92 -9.68 11.25 -1.32
CA THR A 92 -9.17 12.08 -2.42
C THR A 92 -8.28 11.32 -3.42
N ARG A 93 -7.45 10.38 -2.93
CA ARG A 93 -6.62 9.52 -3.79
C ARG A 93 -7.44 8.57 -4.67
N ILE A 94 -8.49 7.95 -4.13
CA ILE A 94 -9.32 7.00 -4.88
C ILE A 94 -10.26 7.75 -5.81
N ALA A 95 -10.89 8.83 -5.32
CA ALA A 95 -11.76 9.69 -6.12
C ALA A 95 -11.05 10.38 -7.30
N GLY A 96 -9.78 10.75 -7.13
CA GLY A 96 -8.96 11.37 -8.18
C GLY A 96 -8.36 10.37 -9.19
N HIS A 97 -8.13 9.12 -8.77
CA HIS A 97 -7.66 8.03 -9.64
C HIS A 97 -8.79 7.05 -10.02
N PHE A 98 -10.06 7.48 -9.91
CA PHE A 98 -11.21 6.56 -9.96
C PHE A 98 -11.27 5.76 -11.27
N SER A 99 -11.17 6.44 -12.41
CA SER A 99 -11.15 5.83 -13.75
C SER A 99 -9.86 5.03 -14.05
N GLU A 100 -8.80 5.17 -13.24
CA GLU A 100 -7.59 4.35 -13.35
C GLU A 100 -7.73 3.01 -12.59
N ILE A 101 -8.59 3.01 -11.56
CA ILE A 101 -8.93 1.86 -10.72
C ILE A 101 -10.08 1.07 -11.37
N ASP A 102 -11.18 1.74 -11.74
CA ASP A 102 -12.33 1.19 -12.47
C ASP A 102 -12.03 1.09 -13.97
N LYS A 103 -11.14 0.15 -14.33
CA LYS A 103 -10.73 -0.10 -15.72
C LYS A 103 -11.87 -0.55 -16.62
N ASP A 104 -12.86 -1.23 -16.03
CA ASP A 104 -14.05 -1.71 -16.71
C ASP A 104 -15.10 -0.60 -16.92
N ASN A 105 -14.87 0.60 -16.35
CA ASN A 105 -15.75 1.77 -16.41
C ASN A 105 -17.20 1.46 -15.95
N ARG A 106 -17.33 0.67 -14.88
CA ARG A 106 -18.61 0.23 -14.30
C ARG A 106 -19.29 1.32 -13.48
N GLY A 107 -18.57 2.38 -13.12
CA GLY A 107 -19.02 3.45 -12.22
C GLY A 107 -18.76 3.16 -10.73
N TYR A 108 -18.04 2.06 -10.41
CA TYR A 108 -17.75 1.64 -9.05
C TYR A 108 -16.47 0.79 -8.94
N VAL A 109 -15.76 0.96 -7.82
CA VAL A 109 -14.56 0.18 -7.46
C VAL A 109 -14.85 -0.78 -6.30
N THR A 110 -14.26 -1.98 -6.35
CA THR A 110 -14.32 -2.96 -5.26
C THR A 110 -13.08 -2.87 -4.36
N LEU A 111 -13.12 -3.54 -3.22
CA LEU A 111 -11.95 -3.75 -2.36
C LEU A 111 -10.78 -4.42 -3.10
N ASP A 112 -11.04 -5.34 -4.04
CA ASP A 112 -9.98 -5.97 -4.83
C ASP A 112 -9.35 -5.00 -5.83
N ASP A 113 -10.15 -4.20 -6.55
CA ASP A 113 -9.63 -3.18 -7.48
C ASP A 113 -8.69 -2.20 -6.76
N ILE A 114 -9.08 -1.78 -5.55
CA ILE A 114 -8.27 -0.91 -4.68
C ILE A 114 -6.97 -1.61 -4.24
N HIS A 115 -7.04 -2.89 -3.85
CA HIS A 115 -5.86 -3.68 -3.49
C HIS A 115 -4.92 -3.88 -4.69
N ALA A 116 -5.45 -4.16 -5.88
CA ALA A 116 -4.71 -4.31 -7.12
C ALA A 116 -4.00 -3.00 -7.52
N TYR A 117 -4.70 -1.87 -7.47
CA TYR A 117 -4.13 -0.53 -7.70
C TYR A 117 -3.02 -0.20 -6.70
N ASN A 118 -3.21 -0.49 -5.41
CA ASN A 118 -2.21 -0.20 -4.39
C ASN A 118 -0.96 -1.10 -4.57
N ARG A 119 -1.15 -2.40 -4.88
CA ARG A 119 -0.06 -3.34 -5.21
C ARG A 119 0.74 -2.87 -6.43
N ALA A 120 0.06 -2.46 -7.51
CA ALA A 120 0.70 -1.91 -8.71
C ALA A 120 1.48 -0.62 -8.40
N SER A 121 0.88 0.29 -7.62
CA SER A 121 1.52 1.53 -7.15
C SER A 121 2.82 1.26 -6.39
N TYR A 122 2.86 0.26 -5.50
CA TYR A 122 4.08 -0.12 -4.79
C TYR A 122 5.14 -0.72 -5.73
N ALA A 123 4.75 -1.59 -6.66
CA ALA A 123 5.67 -2.20 -7.62
C ALA A 123 6.34 -1.13 -8.52
N ALA A 124 5.55 -0.25 -9.12
CA ALA A 124 6.05 0.85 -9.95
C ALA A 124 7.02 1.77 -9.19
N ARG A 125 6.66 2.14 -7.94
CA ARG A 125 7.53 2.96 -7.07
C ARG A 125 8.85 2.27 -6.72
N ARG A 126 8.85 0.95 -6.49
CA ARG A 126 10.07 0.18 -6.24
C ARG A 126 10.96 0.12 -7.47
N ALA A 127 10.39 -0.14 -8.65
CA ALA A 127 11.11 -0.14 -9.92
C ALA A 127 11.76 1.23 -10.21
N ALA A 128 11.01 2.32 -10.08
CA ALA A 128 11.51 3.68 -10.27
C ALA A 128 12.66 4.03 -9.28
N ARG A 129 12.57 3.58 -8.02
CA ARG A 129 13.66 3.73 -7.05
C ARG A 129 14.90 2.94 -7.43
N ALA A 130 14.75 1.70 -7.91
CA ALA A 130 15.86 0.86 -8.32
C ALA A 130 16.59 1.44 -9.55
N ALA A 131 15.83 1.86 -10.58
CA ALA A 131 16.39 2.51 -11.77
C ALA A 131 17.18 3.78 -11.40
N ARG A 132 16.60 4.65 -10.56
CA ARG A 132 17.26 5.89 -10.11
C ARG A 132 18.51 5.62 -9.25
N ALA A 133 18.49 4.57 -8.43
CA ALA A 133 19.68 4.14 -7.68
C ALA A 133 20.80 3.67 -8.63
N ALA A 134 20.47 2.87 -9.65
CA ALA A 134 21.42 2.44 -10.67
C ALA A 134 22.05 3.62 -11.43
N SER A 135 21.25 4.61 -11.85
CA SER A 135 21.74 5.84 -12.48
C SER A 135 22.66 6.67 -11.56
N SER A 136 22.37 6.69 -10.25
CA SER A 136 23.18 7.40 -9.25
C SER A 136 24.54 6.72 -9.04
N SER A 137 24.57 5.39 -8.99
CA SER A 137 25.82 4.62 -8.86
C SER A 137 26.69 4.66 -10.12
N ALA A 138 26.09 4.72 -11.32
CA ALA A 138 26.83 4.91 -12.58
C ALA A 138 27.52 6.28 -12.65
N SER A 139 26.90 7.33 -12.08
CA SER A 139 27.48 8.69 -12.03
C SER A 139 28.49 8.90 -10.88
N THR A 140 28.78 7.87 -10.07
CA THR A 140 29.75 7.91 -8.96
C THR A 140 30.98 7.04 -9.24
N ALA A 141 31.22 6.67 -10.51
CA ALA A 141 32.54 6.22 -10.92
C ALA A 141 33.51 7.43 -10.88
N PRO A 142 34.73 7.30 -10.31
CA PRO A 142 35.70 8.39 -10.34
C PRO A 142 36.08 8.68 -11.79
N SER A 143 36.19 9.97 -12.14
CA SER A 143 36.81 10.38 -13.40
C SER A 143 38.16 9.68 -13.55
N PRO A 144 38.48 9.05 -14.70
CA PRO A 144 39.82 8.55 -14.91
C PRO A 144 40.79 9.73 -14.76
N ALA A 145 41.74 9.59 -13.83
CA ALA A 145 42.74 10.63 -13.61
C ALA A 145 43.44 10.93 -14.95
N PRO A 146 43.66 12.21 -15.31
CA PRO A 146 44.39 12.53 -16.52
C PRO A 146 45.77 11.88 -16.43
N ALA A 147 46.05 10.94 -17.35
CA ALA A 147 47.31 10.24 -17.40
C ALA A 147 48.44 11.28 -17.54
N ALA A 148 49.26 11.42 -16.50
CA ALA A 148 50.37 12.35 -16.52
C ALA A 148 51.35 11.94 -17.64
N PRO A 149 51.83 12.89 -18.48
CA PRO A 149 52.83 12.57 -19.48
C PRO A 149 54.12 12.13 -18.78
N GLY A 150 54.48 10.86 -18.97
CA GLY A 150 55.67 10.28 -18.35
C GLY A 150 56.95 10.94 -18.87
N GLY A 151 57.60 11.73 -18.02
CA GLY A 151 58.93 12.25 -18.30
C GLY A 151 59.93 11.11 -18.40
N THR A 152 60.46 10.85 -19.59
CA THR A 152 61.59 9.93 -19.79
C THR A 152 62.87 10.75 -19.82
N GLN A 153 63.68 10.62 -18.77
CA GLN A 153 65.05 11.15 -18.77
C GLN A 153 65.93 10.31 -19.70
N LYS A 154 66.74 10.97 -20.53
CA LYS A 154 68.06 10.47 -20.90
C LYS A 154 69.00 11.61 -21.28
#